data_AF-A0A9C7QDW3-F1
#
_entry.id   AF-A0A9C7QDW3-F1
#
_cell.length_a   1.000
_cell.length_b   1.000
_cell.length_c   1.000
_cell.angle_alpha   90.00
_cell.angle_beta   90.00
_cell.angle_gamma   90.00
#
_symmetry.space_group_name_H-M   'P 1'
#
loop_
_entity.id
_entity.type
_entity.pdbx_description
1 polymer ?
#
loop_
_entity_poly.entity_id
_entity_poly.type
_entity_poly.pdbx_seq_one_letter_code
_entity_poly.pdbx_strand_id
1 'polypeptide(L)'
;MTDKRLIRTWSGVFFSPLEPHPEDICPEDIAHALSLLCRANGHFRCFYSVGQHCLACEAEAHAAGLPRSVRIACLLHDASEAYISDITRPVKLGLPEYRVIEKRLQDTIYRRFGIDPEDSAVMSEVSRIDDTMLYHEFLALGGCALFDEAPPKITDPEFAFRPFDEVEVQYLKTLMELLNSEEQ
;
A
#
# COMPACT_ATOMS: atom_id res chain seq x y z
N MET A 1 -9.40 22.28 23.17
CA MET A 1 -8.04 22.23 22.60
C MET A 1 -7.91 20.90 21.90
N THR A 2 -7.70 20.90 20.59
CA THR A 2 -7.51 19.68 19.81
C THR A 2 -6.16 19.08 20.21
N ASP A 3 -6.15 17.80 20.59
CA ASP A 3 -4.91 17.09 20.88
C ASP A 3 -4.03 17.09 19.62
N LYS A 4 -2.85 17.72 19.68
CA LYS A 4 -1.94 17.88 18.54
C LYS A 4 -1.34 16.55 18.07
N ARG A 5 -1.54 15.46 18.82
CA ARG A 5 -1.10 14.11 18.46
C ARG A 5 -2.07 13.42 17.50
N LEU A 6 -3.28 13.95 17.35
CA LEU A 6 -4.34 13.34 16.54
C LEU A 6 -4.47 14.03 15.18
N ILE A 7 -4.62 13.22 14.14
CA ILE A 7 -5.13 13.66 12.85
C ILE A 7 -6.63 13.38 12.78
N ARG A 8 -7.33 14.05 11.88
CA ARG A 8 -8.72 13.71 11.55
C ARG A 8 -8.74 13.01 10.20
N THR A 9 -9.22 11.77 10.18
CA THR A 9 -9.31 10.98 8.94
C THR A 9 -10.49 11.43 8.08
N TRP A 10 -10.61 10.88 6.88
CA TRP A 10 -11.68 11.18 5.93
C TRP A 10 -13.07 10.85 6.48
N SER A 11 -13.21 9.68 7.10
CA SER A 11 -14.42 9.22 7.79
C SER A 11 -14.75 10.02 9.06
N GLY A 12 -13.81 10.86 9.52
CA GLY A 12 -13.96 11.76 10.66
C GLY A 12 -13.44 11.20 11.98
N VAL A 13 -12.74 10.05 11.97
CA VAL A 13 -12.07 9.47 13.15
C VAL A 13 -10.91 10.36 13.59
N PHE A 14 -10.72 10.49 14.90
CA PHE A 14 -9.51 11.09 15.47
C PHE A 14 -8.46 10.01 15.67
N PHE A 15 -7.46 9.98 14.80
CA PHE A 15 -6.48 8.91 14.74
C PHE A 15 -5.13 9.36 15.31
N SER A 16 -4.45 8.50 16.06
CA SER A 16 -3.09 8.71 16.57
C SER A 16 -2.08 7.91 15.75
N PRO A 17 -1.32 8.52 14.82
CA PRO A 17 -0.33 7.77 14.03
C PRO A 17 0.81 7.17 14.87
N LEU A 18 1.10 7.76 16.02
CA LEU A 18 2.15 7.31 16.93
C LEU A 18 1.68 6.28 17.96
N GLU A 19 0.37 6.10 18.14
CA GLU A 19 -0.21 5.15 19.08
C GLU A 19 -1.50 4.59 18.47
N PRO A 20 -1.43 3.82 17.37
CA PRO A 20 -2.61 3.41 16.63
C PRO A 20 -3.44 2.39 17.43
N HIS A 21 -4.73 2.65 17.55
CA HIS A 21 -5.69 1.68 18.04
C HIS A 21 -6.30 0.92 16.85
N PRO A 22 -6.34 -0.43 16.85
CA PRO A 22 -6.87 -1.20 15.73
C PRO A 22 -8.29 -0.83 15.30
N GLU A 23 -9.14 -0.42 16.23
CA GLU A 23 -10.54 -0.06 15.95
C GLU A 23 -10.69 1.28 15.21
N ASP A 24 -9.67 2.14 15.27
CA ASP A 24 -9.66 3.43 14.58
C ASP A 24 -9.16 3.31 13.12
N ILE A 25 -8.76 2.12 12.69
CA ILE A 25 -8.26 1.84 11.34
C ILE A 25 -9.43 1.47 10.44
N CYS A 26 -9.87 2.42 9.62
CA CYS A 26 -10.97 2.22 8.69
C CYS A 26 -10.45 1.91 7.27
N PRO A 27 -10.98 0.88 6.59
CA PRO A 27 -10.61 0.57 5.21
C PRO A 27 -10.98 1.69 4.22
N GLU A 28 -12.07 2.43 4.49
CA GLU A 28 -12.48 3.59 3.71
C GLU A 28 -11.44 4.72 3.80
N ASP A 29 -10.85 4.94 4.98
CA ASP A 29 -9.81 5.95 5.17
C ASP A 29 -8.53 5.60 4.43
N ILE A 30 -8.14 4.32 4.44
CA ILE A 30 -7.00 3.81 3.69
C ILE A 30 -7.25 3.98 2.18
N ALA A 31 -8.37 3.48 1.67
CA ALA A 31 -8.71 3.56 0.26
C ALA A 31 -8.72 5.02 -0.24
N HIS A 32 -9.36 5.91 0.52
CA HIS A 32 -9.44 7.33 0.19
C HIS A 32 -8.06 7.98 0.14
N ALA A 33 -7.27 7.87 1.22
CA ALA A 33 -5.96 8.51 1.30
C ALA A 33 -5.00 7.96 0.25
N LEU A 34 -4.89 6.64 0.09
CA LEU A 34 -3.98 6.02 -0.88
C LEU A 34 -4.35 6.37 -2.33
N SER A 35 -5.64 6.59 -2.64
CA SER A 35 -6.05 7.04 -3.98
C SER A 35 -5.56 8.45 -4.33
N LEU A 36 -5.27 9.28 -3.31
CA LEU A 36 -4.85 10.67 -3.43
C LEU A 36 -3.33 10.86 -3.27
N LEU A 37 -2.64 9.94 -2.58
CA LEU A 37 -1.20 9.99 -2.38
C LEU A 37 -0.45 9.68 -3.68
N CYS A 38 0.38 10.62 -4.14
CA CYS A 38 1.13 10.50 -5.38
C CYS A 38 2.45 9.76 -5.17
N ARG A 39 2.70 8.72 -5.97
CA ARG A 39 3.97 7.98 -5.93
C ARG A 39 5.13 8.79 -6.51
N ALA A 40 6.33 8.39 -6.10
CA ALA A 40 7.59 8.98 -6.55
C ALA A 40 7.64 10.51 -6.35
N ASN A 41 6.93 11.03 -5.34
CA ASN A 41 6.76 12.46 -5.08
C ASN A 41 6.32 13.27 -6.32
N GLY A 42 5.56 12.67 -7.23
CA GLY A 42 5.09 13.34 -8.44
C GLY A 42 6.13 13.50 -9.55
N HIS A 43 7.25 12.78 -9.50
CA HIS A 43 8.27 12.80 -10.56
C HIS A 43 7.97 11.87 -11.74
N PHE A 44 6.89 11.10 -11.68
CA PHE A 44 6.37 10.36 -12.82
C PHE A 44 5.74 11.31 -13.85
N ARG A 45 5.76 10.89 -15.13
CA ARG A 45 5.20 11.69 -16.24
C ARG A 45 3.70 11.99 -16.14
N CYS A 46 2.98 11.28 -15.27
CA CYS A 46 1.58 11.51 -14.93
C CYS A 46 1.34 11.16 -13.47
N PHE A 47 0.22 11.63 -12.91
CA PHE A 47 -0.21 11.19 -11.58
C PHE A 47 -0.45 9.69 -11.59
N TYR A 48 0.14 9.02 -10.61
CA TYR A 48 -0.02 7.60 -10.33
C TYR A 48 -0.02 7.46 -8.81
N SER A 49 -1.11 6.94 -8.27
CA SER A 49 -1.32 6.94 -6.82
C SER A 49 -0.72 5.72 -6.12
N VAL A 50 -0.53 5.82 -4.81
CA VAL A 50 -0.16 4.66 -3.96
C VAL A 50 -1.24 3.57 -4.08
N GLY A 51 -2.52 3.96 -4.15
CA GLY A 51 -3.62 3.02 -4.36
C GLY A 51 -3.53 2.24 -5.67
N GLN A 52 -3.09 2.87 -6.78
CA GLN A 52 -2.85 2.17 -8.05
C GLN A 52 -1.75 1.12 -7.92
N HIS A 53 -0.66 1.45 -7.23
CA HIS A 53 0.43 0.52 -6.97
C HIS A 53 -0.03 -0.69 -6.15
N CYS A 54 -0.72 -0.47 -5.03
CA CYS A 54 -1.22 -1.57 -4.22
C CYS A 54 -2.20 -2.49 -4.99
N LEU A 55 -3.05 -1.92 -5.85
CA LEU A 55 -3.92 -2.69 -6.73
C LEU A 55 -3.13 -3.51 -7.77
N ALA A 56 -2.06 -2.96 -8.33
CA ALA A 56 -1.17 -3.69 -9.22
C ALA A 56 -0.48 -4.85 -8.50
N CYS A 57 0.00 -4.64 -7.27
CA CYS A 57 0.57 -5.69 -6.43
C CYS A 57 -0.44 -6.80 -6.12
N GLU A 58 -1.68 -6.48 -5.74
CA GLU A 58 -2.72 -7.49 -5.52
C GLU A 58 -3.04 -8.27 -6.79
N ALA A 59 -3.17 -7.59 -7.94
CA ALA A 59 -3.46 -8.23 -9.21
C ALA A 59 -2.33 -9.19 -9.64
N GLU A 60 -1.07 -8.80 -9.43
CA GLU A 60 0.09 -9.66 -9.67
C GLU A 60 0.08 -10.89 -8.75
N ALA A 61 -0.20 -10.71 -7.45
CA ALA A 61 -0.32 -11.82 -6.51
C ALA A 61 -1.44 -12.79 -6.91
N HIS A 62 -2.58 -12.25 -7.34
CA HIS A 62 -3.72 -13.03 -7.80
C HIS A 62 -3.39 -13.83 -9.06
N ALA A 63 -2.76 -13.20 -10.06
CA ALA A 63 -2.37 -13.86 -11.30
C ALA A 63 -1.29 -14.94 -11.08
N ALA A 64 -0.43 -14.75 -10.07
CA ALA A 64 0.53 -15.76 -9.62
C ALA A 64 -0.12 -16.95 -8.88
N GLY A 65 -1.44 -16.91 -8.61
CA GLY A 65 -2.14 -17.95 -7.86
C GLY A 65 -1.74 -18.00 -6.39
N LEU A 66 -1.28 -16.88 -5.82
CA LEU A 66 -0.83 -16.83 -4.43
C LEU A 66 -2.01 -16.86 -3.46
N PRO A 67 -1.78 -17.35 -2.23
CA PRO A 67 -2.83 -17.44 -1.22
C PRO A 67 -3.50 -16.10 -0.94
N ARG A 68 -4.76 -16.16 -0.51
CA ARG A 68 -5.56 -15.00 -0.10
C ARG A 68 -4.81 -14.09 0.89
N SER A 69 -4.08 -14.65 1.85
CA SER A 69 -3.27 -13.89 2.81
C SER A 69 -2.23 -13.01 2.12
N VAL A 70 -1.53 -13.53 1.10
CA VAL A 70 -0.56 -12.76 0.30
C VAL A 70 -1.25 -11.67 -0.48
N ARG A 71 -2.41 -11.93 -1.07
CA ARG A 71 -3.17 -10.93 -1.83
C ARG A 71 -3.63 -9.76 -0.96
N ILE A 72 -4.20 -10.06 0.22
CA ILE A 72 -4.57 -9.03 1.20
C ILE A 72 -3.34 -8.26 1.67
N ALA A 73 -2.23 -8.95 1.96
CA ALA A 73 -1.00 -8.31 2.38
C ALA A 73 -0.42 -7.39 1.29
N CYS A 74 -0.43 -7.81 0.02
CA CYS A 74 -0.03 -6.99 -1.12
C CYS A 74 -0.92 -5.74 -1.27
N LEU A 75 -2.23 -5.86 -1.07
CA LEU A 75 -3.12 -4.70 -1.16
C LEU A 75 -2.88 -3.70 -0.01
N LEU A 76 -2.50 -4.19 1.17
CA LEU A 76 -2.34 -3.40 2.38
C LEU A 76 -0.90 -2.94 2.67
N HIS A 77 0.11 -3.31 1.89
CA HIS A 77 1.51 -3.14 2.30
C HIS A 77 1.96 -1.68 2.52
N ASP A 78 1.37 -0.73 1.80
CA ASP A 78 1.59 0.71 1.97
C ASP A 78 0.46 1.39 2.78
N ALA A 79 -0.44 0.64 3.42
CA ALA A 79 -1.60 1.21 4.11
C ALA A 79 -1.25 2.16 5.25
N SER A 80 -0.07 2.02 5.88
CA SER A 80 0.41 2.98 6.88
C SER A 80 0.59 4.38 6.29
N GLU A 81 0.93 4.52 5.01
CA GLU A 81 1.15 5.80 4.33
C GLU A 81 -0.12 6.67 4.30
N ALA A 82 -1.31 6.06 4.39
CA ALA A 82 -2.58 6.77 4.58
C ALA A 82 -2.58 7.68 5.82
N TYR A 83 -1.78 7.36 6.84
CA TYR A 83 -1.75 8.07 8.12
C TYR A 83 -0.42 8.81 8.37
N ILE A 84 0.68 8.41 7.70
CA ILE A 84 2.02 8.99 7.92
C ILE A 84 2.73 9.50 6.65
N SER A 85 2.05 9.50 5.49
CA SER A 85 2.55 9.89 4.16
C SER A 85 3.52 8.89 3.52
N ASP A 86 3.56 8.87 2.18
CA ASP A 86 4.63 8.23 1.40
C ASP A 86 5.94 9.01 1.61
N ILE A 87 7.01 8.30 1.99
CA ILE A 87 8.37 8.83 2.03
C ILE A 87 9.23 8.00 1.08
N THR A 88 9.85 8.65 0.11
CA THR A 88 10.72 7.94 -0.85
C THR A 88 11.80 7.09 -0.16
N ARG A 89 12.02 5.88 -0.69
CA ARG A 89 12.95 4.87 -0.16
C ARG A 89 14.34 5.42 0.21
N PRO A 90 14.99 6.32 -0.57
CA PRO A 90 16.29 6.88 -0.19
C PRO A 90 16.25 7.73 1.08
N VAL A 91 15.18 8.51 1.28
CA VAL A 91 15.02 9.35 2.49
C VAL A 91 14.71 8.49 3.70
N LYS A 92 13.89 7.43 3.55
CA LYS A 92 13.60 6.46 4.63
C LYS A 92 14.88 5.85 5.22
N LEU A 93 15.99 5.75 4.47
CA LEU A 93 17.29 5.25 4.99
C LEU A 93 17.91 6.14 6.07
N GLY A 94 17.65 7.44 6.04
CA GLY A 94 18.16 8.42 7.01
C GLY A 94 17.23 8.65 8.22
N LEU A 95 16.10 7.94 8.31
CA LEU A 95 15.05 8.18 9.32
C LEU A 95 14.73 6.90 10.12
N PRO A 96 15.64 6.44 11.00
CA PRO A 96 15.44 5.19 11.73
C PRO A 96 14.22 5.22 12.66
N GLU A 97 13.92 6.35 13.30
CA GLU A 97 12.74 6.50 14.16
C GLU A 97 11.44 6.41 13.36
N TYR A 98 11.42 6.95 12.13
CA TYR A 98 10.28 6.85 11.23
C TYR A 98 9.98 5.39 10.89
N ARG A 99 11.02 4.58 10.59
CA ARG A 99 10.85 3.16 10.28
C ARG A 99 10.23 2.36 11.43
N VAL A 100 10.57 2.70 12.67
CA VAL A 100 9.97 2.07 13.86
C VAL A 100 8.49 2.43 13.97
N ILE A 101 8.14 3.70 13.72
CA ILE A 101 6.76 4.17 13.73
C ILE A 101 5.95 3.51 12.62
N GLU A 102 6.45 3.55 11.38
CA GLU A 102 5.86 2.93 10.19
C GLU A 102 5.65 1.44 10.39
N LYS A 103 6.68 0.70 10.81
CA LYS A 103 6.55 -0.75 11.07
C LYS A 103 5.46 -1.04 12.09
N ARG A 104 5.45 -0.35 13.24
CA ARG A 104 4.44 -0.58 14.27
C ARG A 104 3.03 -0.31 13.76
N LEU A 105 2.84 0.77 13.00
CA LEU A 105 1.55 1.09 12.39
C LEU A 105 1.15 0.04 11.35
N GLN A 106 2.04 -0.29 10.43
CA GLN A 106 1.81 -1.28 9.38
C GLN A 106 1.49 -2.67 9.96
N ASP A 107 2.23 -3.12 10.98
CA ASP A 107 1.95 -4.37 11.69
C ASP A 107 0.56 -4.32 12.37
N THR A 108 0.15 -3.16 12.90
CA THR A 108 -1.17 -2.99 13.53
C THR A 108 -2.28 -3.08 12.48
N ILE A 109 -2.08 -2.48 11.31
CA ILE A 109 -2.99 -2.57 10.17
C ILE A 109 -3.11 -4.03 9.69
N TYR A 110 -1.99 -4.72 9.48
CA TYR A 110 -2.02 -6.12 9.07
C TYR A 110 -2.79 -7.00 10.04
N ARG A 111 -2.51 -6.90 11.34
CA ARG A 111 -3.25 -7.66 12.37
C ARG A 111 -4.74 -7.33 12.38
N ARG A 112 -5.10 -6.05 12.19
CA ARG A 112 -6.51 -5.60 12.11
C ARG A 112 -7.27 -6.24 10.94
N PHE A 113 -6.58 -6.61 9.87
CA PHE A 113 -7.14 -7.27 8.68
C PHE A 113 -6.79 -8.77 8.59
N GLY A 114 -6.36 -9.38 9.69
CA GLY A 114 -6.15 -10.84 9.78
C GLY A 114 -4.86 -11.35 9.13
N ILE A 115 -3.88 -10.47 8.90
CA ILE A 115 -2.56 -10.83 8.39
C ILE A 115 -1.55 -10.87 9.54
N ASP A 116 -0.81 -11.97 9.64
CA ASP A 116 0.31 -12.08 10.58
C ASP A 116 1.57 -11.42 9.98
N PRO A 117 2.04 -10.29 10.52
CA PRO A 117 3.26 -9.64 10.03
C PRO A 117 4.54 -10.45 10.27
N GLU A 118 4.49 -11.49 11.13
CA GLU A 118 5.63 -12.37 11.39
C GLU A 118 5.67 -13.59 10.46
N ASP A 119 4.66 -13.78 9.60
CA ASP A 119 4.67 -14.82 8.56
C ASP A 119 5.65 -14.45 7.44
N SER A 120 6.89 -14.93 7.58
CA SER A 120 7.97 -14.67 6.62
C SER A 120 7.67 -15.16 5.20
N ALA A 121 6.83 -16.19 5.02
CA ALA A 121 6.49 -16.68 3.69
C ALA A 121 5.58 -15.68 2.98
N VAL A 122 4.59 -15.14 3.68
CA VAL A 122 3.72 -14.08 3.16
C VAL A 122 4.53 -12.81 2.90
N MET A 123 5.33 -12.35 3.87
CA MET A 123 6.08 -11.10 3.73
C MET A 123 7.15 -11.15 2.62
N SER A 124 7.75 -12.32 2.38
CA SER A 124 8.69 -12.52 1.27
C SER A 124 8.01 -12.35 -0.09
N GLU A 125 6.80 -12.89 -0.27
CA GLU A 125 6.05 -12.72 -1.51
C GLU A 125 5.61 -11.26 -1.72
N VAL A 126 5.16 -10.58 -0.65
CA VAL A 126 4.80 -9.15 -0.71
C VAL A 126 6.00 -8.32 -1.17
N SER A 127 7.17 -8.51 -0.54
CA SER A 127 8.38 -7.77 -0.91
C SER A 127 8.81 -8.04 -2.35
N ARG A 128 8.69 -9.30 -2.81
CA ARG A 128 9.01 -9.67 -4.20
C ARG A 128 8.09 -8.96 -5.19
N ILE A 129 6.80 -8.91 -4.89
CA ILE A 129 5.79 -8.30 -5.76
C ILE A 129 5.90 -6.78 -5.76
N ASP A 130 6.09 -6.16 -4.60
CA ASP A 130 6.32 -4.72 -4.48
C ASP A 130 7.54 -4.28 -5.32
N ASP A 131 8.71 -4.90 -5.13
CA ASP A 131 9.90 -4.58 -5.94
C ASP A 131 9.67 -4.84 -7.44
N THR A 132 8.85 -5.83 -7.79
CA THR A 132 8.48 -6.10 -9.20
C THR A 132 7.66 -4.94 -9.77
N MET A 133 6.59 -4.52 -9.09
CA MET A 133 5.74 -3.41 -9.55
C MET A 133 6.53 -2.09 -9.55
N LEU A 134 7.32 -1.82 -8.51
CA LEU A 134 8.21 -0.67 -8.42
C LEU A 134 9.13 -0.56 -9.65
N TYR A 135 9.77 -1.66 -10.06
CA TYR A 135 10.63 -1.65 -11.24
C TYR A 135 9.86 -1.26 -12.51
N HIS A 136 8.73 -1.91 -12.78
CA HIS A 136 7.97 -1.68 -14.00
C HIS A 136 7.30 -0.31 -14.03
N GLU A 137 6.90 0.24 -12.88
CA GLU A 137 6.44 1.62 -12.73
C GLU A 137 7.52 2.63 -13.09
N PHE A 138 8.73 2.48 -12.55
CA PHE A 138 9.83 3.40 -12.85
C PHE A 138 10.32 3.27 -14.29
N LEU A 139 10.34 2.06 -14.85
CA LEU A 139 10.65 1.85 -16.25
C LEU A 139 9.61 2.52 -17.14
N ALA A 140 8.32 2.30 -16.87
CA ALA A 140 7.23 2.85 -17.64
C ALA A 140 7.14 4.37 -17.46
N LEU A 141 6.94 4.87 -16.25
CA LEU A 141 6.58 6.26 -15.94
C LEU A 141 7.78 7.18 -15.69
N GLY A 142 8.88 6.63 -15.19
CA GLY A 142 10.13 7.36 -14.91
C GLY A 142 11.18 7.27 -16.02
N GLY A 143 11.04 6.31 -16.94
CA GLY A 143 12.01 6.08 -18.02
C GLY A 143 13.36 5.54 -17.54
N CYS A 144 13.43 4.94 -16.34
CA CYS A 144 14.66 4.39 -15.78
C CYS A 144 14.47 2.97 -15.26
N ALA A 145 15.43 2.09 -15.55
CA ALA A 145 15.53 0.79 -14.92
C ALA A 145 16.17 0.94 -13.52
N LEU A 146 15.50 0.42 -12.48
CA LEU A 146 16.01 0.49 -11.11
C LEU A 146 16.97 -0.64 -10.76
N PHE A 147 16.86 -1.77 -11.46
CA PHE A 147 17.69 -2.96 -11.32
C PHE A 147 18.32 -3.32 -12.66
N ASP A 148 19.45 -4.03 -12.63
CA ASP A 148 20.12 -4.48 -13.85
C ASP A 148 19.27 -5.47 -14.65
N GLU A 149 18.56 -6.35 -13.94
CA GLU A 149 17.65 -7.35 -14.52
C GLU A 149 16.20 -7.01 -14.18
N ALA A 150 15.33 -7.03 -15.20
CA ALA A 150 13.90 -6.80 -15.01
C ALA A 150 13.27 -7.98 -14.28
N PRO A 151 12.65 -7.77 -13.10
CA PRO A 151 11.91 -8.83 -12.43
C PRO A 151 10.72 -9.27 -13.31
N PRO A 152 10.45 -10.57 -13.41
CA PRO A 152 9.34 -11.06 -14.21
C PRO A 152 8.02 -10.59 -13.61
N LYS A 153 7.10 -10.15 -14.46
CA LYS A 153 5.70 -9.86 -14.11
C LYS A 153 4.77 -10.76 -14.91
N ILE A 154 3.64 -11.12 -14.33
CA ILE A 154 2.59 -11.93 -14.96
C ILE A 154 1.52 -11.00 -15.55
N THR A 155 1.16 -9.96 -14.82
CA THR A 155 0.18 -8.97 -15.24
C THR A 155 0.80 -7.85 -16.08
N ASP A 156 -0.05 -7.09 -16.78
CA ASP A 156 0.35 -5.85 -17.47
C ASP A 156 -0.49 -4.69 -16.93
N PRO A 157 -0.11 -4.11 -15.77
CA PRO A 157 -0.86 -3.02 -15.16
C PRO A 157 -0.85 -1.78 -16.05
N GLU A 158 -1.95 -1.02 -16.03
CA GLU A 158 -2.01 0.26 -16.72
C GLU A 158 -1.19 1.32 -15.96
N PHE A 159 0.05 1.53 -16.40
CA PHE A 159 0.93 2.60 -15.92
C PHE A 159 0.56 3.94 -16.56
N ALA A 160 -0.64 4.43 -16.24
CA ALA A 160 -1.19 5.69 -16.70
C ALA A 160 -2.01 6.39 -15.59
N PHE A 161 -2.44 7.62 -15.88
CA PHE A 161 -3.34 8.36 -15.02
C PHE A 161 -4.67 7.62 -14.87
N ARG A 162 -5.11 7.43 -13.62
CA ARG A 162 -6.46 7.01 -13.29
C ARG A 162 -7.09 8.01 -12.31
N PRO A 163 -8.37 8.38 -12.47
CA PRO A 163 -9.08 9.21 -11.51
C PRO A 163 -9.05 8.61 -10.10
N PHE A 164 -8.84 9.45 -9.09
CA PHE A 164 -8.69 9.00 -7.70
C PHE A 164 -9.96 8.30 -7.19
N ASP A 165 -11.14 8.75 -7.60
CA ASP A 165 -12.43 8.17 -7.23
C ASP A 165 -12.61 6.74 -7.79
N GLU A 166 -12.14 6.49 -9.02
CA GLU A 166 -12.12 5.13 -9.57
C GLU A 166 -11.16 4.21 -8.81
N VAL A 167 -9.99 4.74 -8.43
CA VAL A 167 -8.98 3.98 -7.66
C VAL A 167 -9.48 3.69 -6.25
N GLU A 168 -10.08 4.67 -5.57
CA GLU A 168 -10.68 4.52 -4.23
C GLU A 168 -11.76 3.42 -4.24
N VAL A 169 -12.70 3.50 -5.17
CA VAL A 169 -13.80 2.52 -5.29
C VAL A 169 -13.25 1.12 -5.58
N GLN A 170 -12.29 0.99 -6.50
CA GLN A 170 -11.70 -0.30 -6.82
C GLN A 170 -10.92 -0.87 -5.62
N TYR A 171 -10.09 -0.07 -4.97
CA TYR A 171 -9.29 -0.49 -3.81
C TYR A 171 -10.20 -1.02 -2.69
N LEU A 172 -11.21 -0.24 -2.30
CA LEU A 172 -12.14 -0.62 -1.24
C LEU A 172 -12.92 -1.89 -1.61
N LYS A 173 -13.40 -1.97 -2.86
CA LYS A 173 -14.11 -3.16 -3.35
C LYS A 173 -13.22 -4.40 -3.28
N THR A 174 -11.99 -4.35 -3.82
CA THR A 174 -11.07 -5.49 -3.80
C THR A 174 -10.76 -5.92 -2.38
N LEU A 175 -10.51 -4.98 -1.46
CA LEU A 175 -10.24 -5.29 -0.06
C LEU A 175 -11.46 -5.97 0.59
N MET A 176 -12.67 -5.45 0.39
CA MET A 176 -13.89 -6.03 0.95
C MET A 176 -14.19 -7.42 0.38
N GLU A 177 -13.99 -7.64 -0.92
CA GLU A 177 -14.15 -8.94 -1.56
C GLU A 177 -13.17 -9.96 -0.97
N LEU A 178 -11.90 -9.57 -0.83
CA LEU A 178 -10.89 -10.42 -0.18
C LEU A 178 -11.27 -10.69 1.29
N LEU A 179 -11.66 -9.69 2.06
CA LEU A 179 -11.99 -9.87 3.48
C LEU A 179 -13.23 -10.76 3.70
N ASN A 180 -14.21 -10.70 2.79
CA ASN A 180 -15.46 -11.45 2.88
C ASN A 180 -15.42 -12.83 2.18
N SER A 181 -14.40 -13.13 1.37
CA SER A 181 -14.27 -14.45 0.77
C SER A 181 -13.90 -15.48 1.85
N GLU A 182 -14.70 -16.54 2.01
CA GLU A 182 -14.33 -17.73 2.78
C GLU A 182 -13.11 -18.39 2.11
N GLU A 183 -12.14 -18.88 2.90
CA GLU A 183 -10.96 -19.59 2.39
C GLU A 183 -11.36 -20.70 1.42
N GLN A 184 -11.01 -20.56 0.14
CA GLN A 184 -10.98 -21.65 -0.84
C GLN A 184 -9.55 -22.16 -0.97
#